data_AF-A0A1J1JC62-F1
#
_entry.id   AF-A0A1J1JC62-F1
#
_cell.length_a   1.000
_cell.length_b   1.000
_cell.length_c   1.000
_cell.angle_alpha   90.00
_cell.angle_beta   90.00
_cell.angle_gamma   90.00
#
_symmetry.space_group_name_H-M   'P 1'
#
loop_
_entity.id
_entity.type
_entity.pdbx_description
1 polymer ?
#
loop_
_entity_poly.entity_id
_entity_poly.type
_entity_poly.pdbx_seq_one_letter_code
_entity_poly.pdbx_strand_id
1 'polypeptide(L)'
;MIRTPKRSNKQDDFVTPQMKLDLRKELQSAIQRRNNLTSRSKLKCIKFLENSFEDEEKNEPNDFDKRIILRRKAIEEVLTSERSYIAQLDKLVNFFVNPLKNLNLIDINSHTTLFGQLELIHNINNELLTRLENDSDDVAGAFLKLAPFFKIYSVYAFDYRNSLLLLQTLTTKNVAFRSFLEKAESRPEVQQKLNSLLITPIQRVPRYRLLLQQVLLYTSPADSDYKMIQESIRQIESSINHINSVVEDQENIQRMLNIQNSLSGRIPNIMRNVRLETFYNL
;
A
#
# COMPACT_ATOMS: atom_id res chain seq x y z
N MET A 1 -23.66 -60.55 19.86
CA MET A 1 -24.22 -59.34 20.50
C MET A 1 -23.07 -58.35 20.60
N ILE A 2 -22.99 -57.19 19.94
CA ILE A 2 -23.98 -56.18 19.56
C ILE A 2 -23.51 -55.52 18.23
N ARG A 3 -24.47 -55.18 17.36
CA ARG A 3 -24.30 -54.49 16.07
C ARG A 3 -24.36 -52.96 16.22
N THR A 4 -23.91 -52.29 15.16
CA THR A 4 -24.28 -50.95 14.62
C THR A 4 -23.26 -49.82 14.80
N PRO A 5 -23.23 -48.79 13.93
CA PRO A 5 -22.98 -48.94 12.49
C PRO A 5 -21.98 -47.89 11.93
N LYS A 6 -21.35 -48.22 10.79
CA LYS A 6 -20.58 -47.30 9.94
C LYS A 6 -21.47 -46.15 9.45
N ARG A 7 -21.07 -44.90 9.73
CA ARG A 7 -21.58 -43.71 9.04
C ARG A 7 -21.00 -43.68 7.61
N SER A 8 -21.84 -43.99 6.64
CA SER A 8 -21.63 -43.67 5.23
C SER A 8 -21.76 -42.16 5.06
N ASN A 9 -20.66 -41.48 4.77
CA ASN A 9 -20.72 -40.09 4.33
C ASN A 9 -21.23 -40.10 2.88
N LYS A 10 -22.46 -39.60 2.69
CA LYS A 10 -23.05 -39.39 1.36
C LYS A 10 -22.21 -38.36 0.63
N GLN A 11 -21.67 -38.75 -0.52
CA GLN A 11 -21.29 -37.85 -1.58
C GLN A 11 -22.59 -37.24 -2.11
N ASP A 12 -22.82 -35.96 -1.79
CA ASP A 12 -23.81 -35.14 -2.50
C ASP A 12 -23.22 -34.77 -3.86
N ASP A 13 -23.32 -35.71 -4.82
CA ASP A 13 -23.19 -35.38 -6.23
C ASP A 13 -24.53 -34.78 -6.69
N PHE A 14 -24.62 -33.45 -6.67
CA PHE A 14 -25.69 -32.73 -7.34
C PHE A 14 -25.56 -32.94 -8.86
N VAL A 15 -26.28 -33.93 -9.38
CA VAL A 15 -26.49 -34.14 -10.82
C VAL A 15 -27.37 -33.01 -11.35
N THR A 16 -26.75 -31.93 -11.81
CA THR A 16 -27.48 -30.81 -12.47
C THR A 16 -26.77 -30.29 -13.73
N PRO A 17 -26.26 -31.15 -14.62
CA PRO A 17 -26.30 -30.82 -16.06
C PRO A 17 -27.18 -31.78 -16.89
N GLN A 18 -27.27 -33.05 -16.48
CA GLN A 18 -27.91 -34.10 -17.27
C GLN A 18 -29.44 -33.91 -17.39
N MET A 19 -30.09 -33.50 -16.30
CA MET A 19 -31.56 -33.34 -16.22
C MET A 19 -32.10 -32.23 -17.15
N LYS A 20 -31.32 -31.18 -17.42
CA LYS A 20 -31.68 -30.10 -18.36
C LYS A 20 -31.59 -30.56 -19.82
N LEU A 21 -30.61 -31.40 -20.16
CA LEU A 21 -30.41 -31.90 -21.52
C LEU A 21 -31.51 -32.91 -21.92
N ASP A 22 -31.96 -33.74 -20.98
CA ASP A 22 -33.06 -34.68 -21.21
C ASP A 22 -34.39 -33.96 -21.41
N LEU A 23 -34.66 -32.92 -20.61
CA LEU A 23 -35.84 -32.07 -20.77
C LEU A 23 -35.86 -31.33 -22.12
N ARG A 24 -34.69 -30.86 -22.61
CA ARG A 24 -34.53 -30.24 -23.95
C ARG A 24 -34.93 -31.20 -25.07
N LYS A 25 -34.39 -32.43 -25.05
CA LYS A 25 -34.67 -33.45 -26.07
C LYS A 25 -36.15 -33.84 -26.04
N GLU A 26 -36.74 -33.93 -24.86
CA GLU A 26 -38.15 -34.27 -24.70
C GLU A 26 -39.08 -33.17 -25.24
N LEU A 27 -38.80 -31.89 -24.96
CA LEU A 27 -39.54 -30.74 -25.50
C LEU A 27 -39.41 -30.59 -27.02
N GLN A 28 -38.20 -30.76 -27.57
CA GLN A 28 -37.99 -30.75 -29.02
C GLN A 28 -38.78 -31.88 -29.71
N SER A 29 -38.76 -33.07 -29.13
CA SER A 29 -39.51 -34.24 -29.62
C SER A 29 -41.03 -34.00 -29.57
N ALA A 30 -41.53 -33.37 -28.50
CA ALA A 30 -42.95 -33.04 -28.36
C ALA A 30 -43.43 -32.00 -29.38
N ILE A 31 -42.60 -31.01 -29.72
CA ILE A 31 -42.90 -30.00 -30.76
C ILE A 31 -42.95 -30.62 -32.15
N GLN A 32 -42.05 -31.57 -32.44
CA GLN A 32 -42.04 -32.27 -33.73
C GLN A 32 -43.29 -33.14 -33.92
N ARG A 33 -43.73 -33.84 -32.86
CA ARG A 33 -44.89 -34.74 -32.86
C ARG A 33 -46.25 -34.04 -33.04
N ARG A 34 -46.39 -32.78 -32.63
CA ARG A 34 -47.67 -32.04 -32.81
C ARG A 34 -47.81 -31.49 -34.24
N ASN A 35 -48.90 -31.83 -34.92
CA ASN A 35 -49.19 -31.38 -36.30
C ASN A 35 -49.89 -30.01 -36.40
N ASN A 36 -50.02 -29.29 -35.29
CA ASN A 36 -50.76 -28.03 -35.22
C ASN A 36 -49.92 -26.79 -35.59
N LEU A 37 -48.66 -26.98 -35.98
CA LEU A 37 -47.72 -25.91 -36.35
C LEU A 37 -47.18 -26.17 -37.76
N THR A 38 -47.12 -25.12 -38.57
CA THR A 38 -46.47 -25.16 -39.87
C THR A 38 -44.95 -25.37 -39.70
N SER A 39 -44.29 -25.91 -40.72
CA SER A 39 -42.84 -26.22 -40.67
C SER A 39 -41.98 -25.01 -40.30
N ARG A 40 -42.36 -23.80 -40.75
CA ARG A 40 -41.68 -22.55 -40.39
C ARG A 40 -41.88 -22.19 -38.91
N SER A 41 -43.06 -22.37 -38.35
CA SER A 41 -43.34 -22.12 -36.93
C SER A 41 -42.61 -23.11 -36.02
N LYS A 42 -42.55 -24.39 -36.41
CA LYS A 42 -41.76 -25.40 -35.69
C LYS A 42 -40.27 -25.03 -35.65
N LEU A 43 -39.70 -24.64 -36.80
CA LEU A 43 -38.29 -24.24 -36.89
C LEU A 43 -37.99 -23.00 -36.05
N LYS A 44 -38.94 -22.04 -35.98
CA LYS A 44 -38.80 -20.83 -35.17
C LYS A 44 -38.84 -21.13 -33.68
N CYS A 45 -39.72 -22.02 -33.22
CA CYS A 45 -39.77 -22.45 -31.81
C CYS A 45 -38.53 -23.26 -31.41
N ILE A 46 -38.02 -24.13 -32.29
CA ILE A 46 -36.80 -24.90 -32.04
C ILE A 46 -35.61 -23.94 -31.91
N LYS A 47 -35.45 -22.99 -32.83
CA LYS A 47 -34.40 -21.95 -32.73
C LYS A 47 -34.53 -21.07 -31.49
N PHE A 48 -35.76 -20.73 -31.09
CA PHE A 48 -35.99 -19.96 -29.87
C PHE A 48 -35.56 -20.76 -28.63
N LEU A 49 -35.91 -22.05 -28.55
CA LEU A 49 -35.44 -22.93 -27.47
C LEU A 49 -33.93 -23.15 -27.50
N GLU A 50 -33.30 -23.18 -28.68
CA GLU A 50 -31.83 -23.26 -28.78
C GLU A 50 -31.18 -21.98 -28.25
N ASN A 51 -31.69 -20.81 -28.64
CA ASN A 51 -31.15 -19.52 -28.21
C ASN A 51 -31.42 -19.22 -26.72
N SER A 52 -32.59 -19.57 -26.18
CA SER A 52 -32.98 -19.27 -24.79
C SER A 52 -32.12 -19.96 -23.73
N PHE A 53 -31.31 -20.96 -24.10
CA PHE A 53 -30.39 -21.66 -23.18
C PHE A 53 -28.91 -21.49 -23.55
N GLU A 54 -28.59 -20.87 -24.70
CA GLU A 54 -27.20 -20.54 -25.08
C GLU A 54 -26.67 -19.29 -24.36
N ASP A 55 -27.55 -18.46 -23.80
CA ASP A 55 -27.18 -17.19 -23.14
C ASP A 55 -26.70 -17.36 -21.68
N GLU A 56 -26.92 -18.52 -21.04
CA GLU A 56 -26.55 -18.74 -19.63
C GLU A 56 -25.17 -19.41 -19.42
N GLU A 57 -24.59 -20.09 -20.42
CA GLU A 57 -23.32 -20.84 -20.25
C GLU A 57 -22.05 -20.09 -20.72
N LYS A 58 -22.16 -18.83 -21.19
CA LYS A 58 -21.02 -18.10 -21.80
C LYS A 58 -20.59 -16.79 -21.13
N ASN A 59 -21.03 -16.50 -19.89
CA ASN A 59 -20.72 -15.21 -19.24
C ASN A 59 -19.99 -15.30 -17.89
N GLU A 60 -19.44 -16.45 -17.51
CA GLU A 60 -18.40 -16.48 -16.48
C GLU A 60 -17.01 -16.46 -17.14
N PRO A 61 -16.19 -15.41 -16.91
CA PRO A 61 -14.82 -15.43 -17.40
C PRO A 61 -14.10 -16.64 -16.79
N ASN A 62 -13.34 -17.35 -17.63
CA ASN A 62 -12.49 -18.46 -17.19
C ASN A 62 -11.58 -17.95 -16.03
N ASP A 63 -11.22 -18.82 -15.09
CA ASP A 63 -10.36 -18.46 -13.95
C ASP A 63 -9.05 -17.77 -14.42
N PHE A 64 -8.54 -18.19 -15.57
CA PHE A 64 -7.43 -17.56 -16.27
C PHE A 64 -7.71 -16.10 -16.68
N ASP A 65 -8.87 -15.83 -17.29
CA ASP A 65 -9.26 -14.48 -17.71
C ASP A 65 -9.52 -13.57 -16.49
N LYS A 66 -10.12 -14.13 -15.43
CA LYS A 66 -10.29 -13.45 -14.13
C LYS A 66 -8.94 -13.02 -13.56
N ARG A 67 -7.94 -13.89 -13.56
CA ARG A 67 -6.59 -13.59 -13.06
C ARG A 67 -5.91 -12.46 -13.84
N ILE A 68 -5.97 -12.48 -15.16
CA ILE A 68 -5.38 -11.43 -16.01
C ILE A 68 -6.03 -10.07 -15.72
N ILE A 69 -7.36 -10.03 -15.61
CA ILE A 69 -8.10 -8.82 -15.28
C ILE A 69 -7.69 -8.29 -13.89
N LEU A 70 -7.55 -9.18 -12.91
CA LEU A 70 -7.15 -8.81 -11.54
C LEU A 70 -5.69 -8.31 -11.48
N ARG A 71 -4.76 -8.93 -12.22
CA ARG A 71 -3.37 -8.43 -12.36
C ARG A 71 -3.36 -7.02 -12.93
N ARG A 72 -4.11 -6.78 -14.01
CA ARG A 72 -4.21 -5.46 -14.65
C ARG A 72 -4.76 -4.41 -13.69
N LYS A 73 -5.79 -4.75 -12.91
CA LYS A 73 -6.34 -3.85 -11.88
C LYS A 73 -5.33 -3.55 -10.77
N ALA A 74 -4.56 -4.53 -10.33
CA ALA A 74 -3.52 -4.32 -9.31
C ALA A 74 -2.39 -3.39 -9.83
N ILE A 75 -2.01 -3.55 -11.10
CA ILE A 75 -1.05 -2.65 -11.76
C ILE A 75 -1.62 -1.23 -11.89
N GLU A 76 -2.89 -1.10 -12.30
CA GLU A 76 -3.58 0.18 -12.38
C GLU A 76 -3.66 0.86 -11.01
N GLU A 77 -3.87 0.10 -9.94
CA GLU A 77 -3.85 0.59 -8.56
C GLU A 77 -2.47 1.14 -8.17
N VAL A 78 -1.39 0.46 -8.55
CA VAL A 78 -0.01 0.96 -8.35
C VAL A 78 0.14 2.33 -9.00
N LEU A 79 -0.20 2.45 -10.28
CA LEU A 79 -0.04 3.69 -11.06
C LEU A 79 -0.94 4.82 -10.55
N THR A 80 -2.22 4.55 -10.33
CA THR A 80 -3.17 5.56 -9.84
C THR A 80 -2.82 6.05 -8.44
N SER A 81 -2.33 5.15 -7.57
CA SER A 81 -1.85 5.53 -6.25
C SER A 81 -0.56 6.36 -6.32
N GLU A 82 0.33 6.10 -7.29
CA GLU A 82 1.56 6.89 -7.49
C GLU A 82 1.25 8.29 -7.98
N ARG A 83 0.36 8.43 -8.97
CA ARG A 83 -0.15 9.75 -9.41
C ARG A 83 -0.74 10.55 -8.25
N SER A 84 -1.56 9.89 -7.43
CA SER A 84 -2.17 10.52 -6.27
C SER A 84 -1.13 10.96 -5.23
N TYR A 85 -0.06 10.18 -5.07
CA TYR A 85 1.02 10.50 -4.15
C TYR A 85 1.89 11.66 -4.67
N ILE A 86 2.27 11.65 -5.95
CA ILE A 86 2.97 12.78 -6.57
C ILE A 86 2.15 14.06 -6.47
N ALA A 87 0.85 14.01 -6.74
CA ALA A 87 -0.02 15.16 -6.59
C ALA A 87 -0.05 15.70 -5.14
N GLN A 88 0.07 14.83 -4.12
CA GLN A 88 0.20 15.27 -2.73
C GLN A 88 1.54 15.93 -2.44
N LEU A 89 2.63 15.39 -3.00
CA LEU A 89 3.96 16.00 -2.89
C LEU A 89 4.03 17.33 -3.64
N ASP A 90 3.43 17.44 -4.82
CA ASP A 90 3.33 18.70 -5.58
C ASP A 90 2.59 19.77 -4.78
N LYS A 91 1.48 19.40 -4.12
CA LYS A 91 0.78 20.33 -3.23
C LYS A 91 1.67 20.79 -2.08
N LEU A 92 2.39 19.84 -1.47
CA LEU A 92 3.32 20.14 -0.38
C LEU A 92 4.42 21.11 -0.83
N VAL A 93 5.03 20.86 -1.98
CA VAL A 93 6.10 21.69 -2.55
C VAL A 93 5.60 23.07 -2.97
N ASN A 94 4.50 23.12 -3.72
CA ASN A 94 4.00 24.35 -4.34
C ASN A 94 3.29 25.29 -3.36
N PHE A 95 2.60 24.76 -2.34
CA PHE A 95 1.82 25.58 -1.40
C PHE A 95 2.50 25.80 -0.06
N PHE A 96 3.52 24.99 0.31
CA PHE A 96 4.22 25.12 1.58
C PHE A 96 5.72 25.34 1.41
N VAL A 97 6.45 24.41 0.77
CA VAL A 97 7.92 24.46 0.70
C VAL A 97 8.41 25.73 0.01
N ASN A 98 7.96 25.97 -1.23
CA ASN A 98 8.41 27.09 -2.05
C ASN A 98 7.92 28.44 -1.50
N PRO A 99 6.63 28.61 -1.13
CA PRO A 99 6.17 29.89 -0.58
C PRO A 99 6.83 30.26 0.75
N LEU A 100 7.08 29.30 1.65
CA LEU A 100 7.76 29.60 2.91
C LEU A 100 9.20 30.06 2.71
N LYS A 101 9.89 29.50 1.70
CA LYS A 101 11.22 29.93 1.28
C LYS A 101 11.20 31.32 0.64
N ASN A 102 10.29 31.56 -0.31
CA ASN A 102 10.23 32.81 -1.07
C ASN A 102 9.76 34.00 -0.22
N LEU A 103 8.85 33.78 0.73
CA LEU A 103 8.36 34.82 1.64
C LEU A 103 9.31 35.07 2.83
N ASN A 104 10.39 34.29 2.96
CA ASN A 104 11.34 34.35 4.08
C ASN A 104 10.63 34.36 5.46
N LEU A 105 9.55 33.59 5.61
CA LEU A 105 8.76 33.53 6.85
C LEU A 105 9.47 32.77 7.97
N ILE A 106 10.44 31.93 7.60
CA ILE A 106 11.30 31.14 8.47
C ILE A 106 12.74 31.21 7.95
N ASP A 107 13.70 31.03 8.85
CA ASP A 107 15.10 30.95 8.48
C ASP A 107 15.42 29.65 7.71
N ILE A 108 16.56 29.65 7.03
CA ILE A 108 17.01 28.54 6.17
C ILE A 108 17.16 27.24 6.96
N ASN A 109 17.63 27.30 8.22
CA ASN A 109 17.82 26.11 9.03
C ASN A 109 16.46 25.54 9.46
N SER A 110 15.51 26.39 9.86
CA SER A 110 14.14 25.96 10.16
C SER A 110 13.45 25.39 8.92
N HIS A 111 13.64 25.98 7.73
CA HIS A 111 13.09 25.44 6.47
C HIS A 111 13.66 24.05 6.17
N THR A 112 14.98 23.90 6.27
CA THR A 112 15.67 22.63 6.04
C THR A 112 15.24 21.56 7.05
N THR A 113 15.07 21.92 8.33
CA THR A 113 14.61 20.99 9.37
C THR A 113 13.14 20.59 9.17
N LEU A 114 12.29 21.51 8.69
CA LEU A 114 10.87 21.26 8.52
C LEU A 114 10.57 20.34 7.32
N PHE A 115 11.29 20.51 6.21
CA PHE A 115 11.01 19.78 4.97
C PHE A 115 12.06 18.70 4.63
N GLY A 116 13.25 18.75 5.22
CA GLY A 116 14.29 17.73 5.04
C GLY A 116 14.58 17.43 3.57
N GLN A 117 14.64 16.13 3.24
CA GLN A 117 14.96 15.64 1.90
C GLN A 117 13.71 15.47 1.00
N LEU A 118 12.63 16.20 1.27
CA LEU A 118 11.38 16.05 0.53
C LEU A 118 11.53 16.27 -0.98
N GLU A 119 12.36 17.23 -1.41
CA GLU A 119 12.64 17.47 -2.84
C GLU A 119 13.30 16.25 -3.51
N LEU A 120 14.21 15.57 -2.82
CA LEU A 120 14.85 14.35 -3.33
C LEU A 120 13.84 13.19 -3.44
N ILE A 121 12.98 13.05 -2.42
CA ILE A 121 11.89 12.07 -2.41
C ILE A 121 10.96 12.32 -3.61
N HIS A 122 10.52 13.56 -3.79
CA HIS A 122 9.66 13.98 -4.91
C HIS A 122 10.28 13.66 -6.27
N ASN A 123 11.58 13.95 -6.46
CA ASN A 123 12.28 13.64 -7.70
C ASN A 123 12.35 12.13 -8.00
N ILE A 124 12.69 11.31 -6.99
CA ILE A 124 12.75 9.85 -7.15
C ILE A 124 11.37 9.29 -7.50
N ASN A 125 10.32 9.78 -6.85
CA ASN A 125 8.96 9.31 -7.13
C ASN A 125 8.44 9.79 -8.49
N ASN A 126 8.83 10.98 -8.94
CA ASN A 126 8.49 11.43 -10.30
C ASN A 126 9.16 10.56 -11.37
N GLU A 127 10.42 10.15 -11.15
CA GLU A 127 11.08 9.18 -12.03
C GLU A 127 10.36 7.81 -11.98
N LEU A 128 9.87 7.38 -10.81
CA LEU A 128 9.06 6.16 -10.70
C LEU A 128 7.77 6.28 -11.52
N LEU A 129 7.02 7.36 -11.33
CA LEU A 129 5.79 7.63 -12.04
C LEU A 129 6.02 7.65 -13.56
N THR A 130 7.04 8.38 -14.01
CA THR A 130 7.40 8.48 -15.42
C THR A 130 7.68 7.09 -16.02
N ARG A 131 8.35 6.21 -15.29
CA ARG A 131 8.58 4.82 -15.72
C ARG A 131 7.30 4.01 -15.82
N LEU A 132 6.45 4.09 -14.80
CA LEU A 132 5.16 3.38 -14.77
C LEU A 132 4.18 3.89 -15.84
N GLU A 133 4.30 5.16 -16.26
CA GLU A 133 3.49 5.72 -17.35
C GLU A 133 4.00 5.35 -18.74
N ASN A 134 5.31 5.21 -18.89
CA ASN A 134 5.92 4.78 -20.16
C ASN A 134 5.67 3.30 -20.44
N ASP A 135 5.76 2.45 -19.42
CA ASP A 135 5.45 1.02 -19.52
C ASP A 135 4.76 0.57 -18.22
N SER A 136 3.43 0.49 -18.28
CA SER A 136 2.63 0.07 -17.13
C SER A 136 2.78 -1.41 -16.82
N ASP A 137 3.18 -2.24 -17.78
CA ASP A 137 3.34 -3.67 -17.55
C ASP A 137 4.71 -3.98 -16.91
N ASP A 138 5.74 -3.17 -17.12
CA ASP A 138 7.05 -3.25 -16.45
C ASP A 138 7.08 -2.61 -15.05
N VAL A 139 6.09 -2.94 -14.21
CA VAL A 139 6.07 -2.49 -12.81
C VAL A 139 7.31 -3.00 -12.07
N ALA A 140 7.69 -4.25 -12.28
CA ALA A 140 8.81 -4.86 -11.58
C ALA A 140 10.14 -4.16 -11.89
N GLY A 141 10.44 -3.90 -13.18
CA GLY A 141 11.64 -3.20 -13.60
C GLY A 141 11.71 -1.77 -13.09
N ALA A 142 10.58 -1.04 -13.11
CA ALA A 142 10.49 0.31 -12.54
C ALA A 142 10.89 0.33 -11.05
N PHE A 143 10.34 -0.58 -10.25
CA PHE A 143 10.67 -0.69 -8.83
C PHE A 143 12.08 -1.20 -8.58
N LEU A 144 12.57 -2.20 -9.30
CA LEU A 144 13.93 -2.73 -9.13
C LEU A 144 15.00 -1.66 -9.33
N LYS A 145 14.79 -0.78 -10.32
CA LYS A 145 15.73 0.28 -10.62
C LYS A 145 15.76 1.36 -9.55
N LEU A 146 14.61 1.65 -8.92
CA LEU A 146 14.50 2.75 -7.96
C LEU A 146 14.56 2.34 -6.49
N ALA A 147 14.31 1.07 -6.17
CA ALA A 147 14.35 0.56 -4.81
C ALA A 147 15.64 0.88 -4.05
N PRO A 148 16.86 0.82 -4.64
CA PRO A 148 18.09 1.20 -3.95
C PRO A 148 18.08 2.64 -3.40
N PHE A 149 17.35 3.56 -4.06
CA PHE A 149 17.28 4.97 -3.68
C PHE A 149 16.26 5.23 -2.57
N PHE A 150 15.32 4.31 -2.30
CA PHE A 150 14.33 4.47 -1.23
C PHE A 150 14.92 4.48 0.18
N LYS A 151 16.19 4.10 0.34
CA LYS A 151 16.92 4.33 1.59
C LYS A 151 16.97 5.80 2.00
N ILE A 152 16.83 6.75 1.06
CA ILE A 152 16.78 8.19 1.38
C ILE A 152 15.63 8.56 2.33
N TYR A 153 14.53 7.78 2.32
CA TYR A 153 13.41 7.99 3.24
C TYR A 153 13.80 7.78 4.70
N SER A 154 14.91 7.09 4.99
CA SER A 154 15.41 6.92 6.35
C SER A 154 15.82 8.26 6.96
N VAL A 155 16.45 9.14 6.17
CA VAL A 155 16.87 10.47 6.60
C VAL A 155 15.63 11.33 6.90
N TYR A 156 14.63 11.30 6.02
CA TYR A 156 13.38 12.01 6.24
C TYR A 156 12.63 11.47 7.48
N ALA A 157 12.56 10.15 7.65
CA ALA A 157 11.92 9.52 8.80
C ALA A 157 12.63 9.84 10.13
N PHE A 158 13.96 9.90 10.11
CA PHE A 158 14.79 10.31 11.25
C PHE A 158 14.50 11.74 11.69
N ASP A 159 14.38 12.68 10.75
CA ASP A 159 14.15 14.09 11.07
C ASP A 159 12.67 14.43 11.34
N TYR A 160 11.74 13.58 10.90
CA TYR A 160 10.30 13.84 10.95
C TYR A 160 9.77 14.29 12.32
N ARG A 161 10.23 13.66 13.41
CA ARG A 161 9.82 14.06 14.77
C ARG A 161 10.27 15.49 15.10
N ASN A 162 11.48 15.86 14.71
CA ASN A 162 12.00 17.21 14.90
C ASN A 162 11.23 18.22 14.04
N SER A 163 10.88 17.84 12.80
CA SER A 163 10.03 18.65 11.91
C SER A 163 8.66 18.94 12.54
N LEU A 164 8.02 17.95 13.18
CA LEU A 164 6.74 18.15 13.87
C LEU A 164 6.85 19.08 15.09
N LEU A 165 7.90 18.91 15.90
CA LEU A 165 8.14 19.79 17.07
C LEU A 165 8.43 21.23 16.63
N LEU A 166 9.20 21.39 15.56
CA LEU A 166 9.48 22.69 14.96
C LEU A 166 8.19 23.31 14.41
N LEU A 167 7.36 22.54 13.71
CA LEU A 167 6.08 23.04 13.21
C LEU A 167 5.19 23.54 14.34
N GLN A 168 5.05 22.78 15.43
CA GLN A 168 4.28 23.21 16.60
C GLN A 168 4.85 24.50 17.20
N THR A 169 6.18 24.59 17.30
CA THR A 169 6.88 25.76 17.83
C THR A 169 6.65 27.00 16.96
N LEU A 170 6.79 26.87 15.64
CA LEU A 170 6.55 27.94 14.67
C LEU A 170 5.10 28.40 14.68
N THR A 171 4.15 27.46 14.66
CA THR A 171 2.72 27.77 14.75
C THR A 171 2.37 28.49 16.06
N THR A 172 3.05 28.18 17.17
CA THR A 172 2.79 28.85 18.46
C THR A 172 3.47 30.22 18.56
N LYS A 173 4.73 30.35 18.12
CA LYS A 173 5.54 31.55 18.35
C LYS A 173 5.49 32.58 17.23
N ASN A 174 5.26 32.15 15.98
CA ASN A 174 5.31 33.02 14.81
C ASN A 174 3.89 33.23 14.23
N VAL A 175 3.32 34.41 14.51
CA VAL A 175 1.96 34.79 14.06
C VAL A 175 1.86 34.84 12.54
N ALA A 176 2.91 35.31 11.85
CA ALA A 176 2.94 35.37 10.39
C ALA A 176 2.94 33.97 9.77
N PHE A 177 3.74 33.05 10.33
CA PHE A 177 3.75 31.64 9.93
C PHE A 177 2.39 30.98 10.16
N ARG A 178 1.76 31.20 11.32
CA ARG A 178 0.41 30.67 11.61
C ARG A 178 -0.62 31.16 10.61
N SER A 179 -0.66 32.46 10.33
CA SER A 179 -1.60 33.03 9.36
C SER A 179 -1.36 32.50 7.95
N PHE A 180 -0.09 32.32 7.56
CA PHE A 180 0.25 31.67 6.30
C PHE A 180 -0.26 30.23 6.27
N LEU A 181 -0.01 29.44 7.33
CA LEU A 181 -0.39 28.05 7.43
C LEU A 181 -1.91 27.88 7.33
N GLU A 182 -2.68 28.67 8.07
CA GLU A 182 -4.15 28.65 8.02
C GLU A 182 -4.67 28.95 6.61
N LYS A 183 -4.11 29.96 5.94
CA LYS A 183 -4.48 30.32 4.57
C LYS A 183 -4.12 29.22 3.57
N ALA A 184 -2.94 28.62 3.70
CA ALA A 184 -2.47 27.56 2.81
C ALA A 184 -3.32 26.29 2.98
N GLU A 185 -3.65 25.90 4.21
CA GLU A 185 -4.48 24.73 4.51
C GLU A 185 -5.95 24.93 4.10
N SER A 186 -6.46 26.16 4.08
CA SER A 186 -7.84 26.47 3.66
C SER A 186 -8.04 26.55 2.14
N ARG A 187 -6.95 26.51 1.35
CA ARG A 187 -7.04 26.60 -0.12
C ARG A 187 -7.85 25.43 -0.69
N PRO A 188 -8.78 25.66 -1.64
CA PRO A 188 -9.56 24.60 -2.28
C PRO A 188 -8.73 23.46 -2.87
N GLU A 189 -7.53 23.76 -3.35
CA GLU A 189 -6.60 22.81 -3.96
C GLU A 189 -5.91 21.92 -2.92
N VAL A 190 -5.78 22.41 -1.68
CA VAL A 190 -5.08 21.74 -0.58
C VAL A 190 -6.08 21.05 0.34
N GLN A 191 -6.97 21.82 0.98
CA GLN A 191 -7.98 21.37 1.96
C GLN A 191 -7.49 20.29 2.94
N GLN A 192 -6.23 20.38 3.34
CA GLN A 192 -5.54 19.35 4.13
C GLN A 192 -4.51 20.01 5.03
N LYS A 193 -4.34 19.46 6.23
CA LYS A 193 -3.36 19.92 7.20
C LYS A 193 -1.94 19.60 6.75
N LEU A 194 -1.00 20.51 7.02
CA LEU A 194 0.42 20.31 6.68
C LEU A 194 0.98 19.05 7.34
N ASN A 195 0.63 18.79 8.61
CA ASN A 195 1.01 17.56 9.31
C ASN A 195 0.57 16.29 8.56
N SER A 196 -0.63 16.29 7.99
CA SER A 196 -1.16 15.15 7.24
C SER A 196 -0.46 14.95 5.90
N LEU A 197 0.15 15.99 5.32
CA LEU A 197 0.98 15.88 4.12
C LEU A 197 2.40 15.40 4.47
N LEU A 198 2.99 15.91 5.56
CA LEU A 198 4.35 15.57 5.98
C LEU A 198 4.52 14.10 6.38
N ILE A 199 3.46 13.42 6.83
CA ILE A 199 3.52 11.98 7.15
C ILE A 199 3.50 11.08 5.91
N THR A 200 3.03 11.58 4.77
CA THR A 200 2.79 10.77 3.57
C THR A 200 4.03 10.03 3.05
N PRO A 201 5.26 10.58 3.06
CA PRO A 201 6.44 9.85 2.59
C PRO A 201 6.77 8.63 3.44
N ILE A 202 6.63 8.75 4.76
CA ILE A 202 6.88 7.64 5.71
C ILE A 202 5.89 6.50 5.46
N GLN A 203 4.63 6.83 5.13
CA GLN A 203 3.59 5.85 4.83
C GLN A 203 3.71 5.26 3.43
N ARG A 204 4.39 5.91 2.48
CA ARG A 204 4.44 5.46 1.08
C ARG A 204 5.26 4.19 0.92
N VAL A 205 6.44 4.11 1.54
CA VAL A 205 7.36 2.98 1.34
C VAL A 205 6.72 1.64 1.76
N PRO A 206 6.04 1.53 2.92
CA PRO A 206 5.29 0.32 3.28
C PRO A 206 4.15 -0.02 2.30
N ARG A 207 3.49 0.99 1.70
CA ARG A 207 2.42 0.75 0.73
C ARG A 207 2.93 0.12 -0.57
N TYR A 208 4.15 0.46 -1.03
CA TYR A 208 4.73 -0.20 -2.21
C TYR A 208 4.82 -1.71 -2.03
N ARG A 209 5.19 -2.19 -0.85
CA ARG A 209 5.23 -3.62 -0.55
C ARG A 209 3.85 -4.26 -0.73
N LEU A 210 2.80 -3.66 -0.18
CA LEU A 210 1.44 -4.20 -0.26
C LEU A 210 0.92 -4.24 -1.70
N LEU A 211 1.16 -3.15 -2.45
CA LEU A 211 0.76 -3.04 -3.86
C LEU A 211 1.48 -4.09 -4.71
N LEU A 212 2.78 -4.26 -4.54
CA LEU A 212 3.55 -5.28 -5.27
C LEU A 212 3.16 -6.71 -4.88
N GLN A 213 2.81 -6.96 -3.61
CA GLN A 213 2.27 -8.25 -3.17
C GLN A 213 0.94 -8.58 -3.84
N GLN A 214 0.08 -7.57 -4.04
CA GLN A 214 -1.18 -7.73 -4.76
C GLN A 214 -0.95 -8.03 -6.25
N VAL A 215 0.03 -7.40 -6.90
CA VAL A 215 0.42 -7.75 -8.28
C VAL A 215 0.97 -9.18 -8.34
N LEU A 216 1.82 -9.57 -7.38
CA LEU A 216 2.40 -10.91 -7.30
C LEU A 216 1.32 -11.99 -7.14
N LEU A 217 0.29 -11.74 -6.33
CA LEU A 217 -0.83 -12.66 -6.09
C LEU A 217 -1.48 -13.10 -7.41
N TYR A 218 -1.59 -12.19 -8.37
CA TYR A 218 -2.20 -12.44 -9.68
C TYR A 218 -1.18 -12.74 -10.79
N THR A 219 0.12 -12.87 -10.49
CA THR A 219 1.17 -13.20 -11.47
C THR A 219 1.55 -14.68 -11.41
N SER A 220 1.63 -15.38 -12.54
CA SER A 220 1.90 -16.82 -12.59
C SER A 220 3.35 -17.12 -12.21
N PRO A 221 3.64 -18.16 -11.40
CA PRO A 221 5.02 -18.59 -11.14
C PRO A 221 5.80 -19.00 -12.40
N ALA A 222 5.11 -19.30 -13.50
CA ALA A 222 5.70 -19.57 -14.80
C ALA A 222 6.06 -18.30 -15.59
N ASP A 223 5.52 -17.14 -15.22
CA ASP A 223 5.79 -15.87 -15.89
C ASP A 223 7.20 -15.36 -15.51
N SER A 224 7.89 -14.73 -16.47
CA SER A 224 9.18 -14.08 -16.24
C SER A 224 9.11 -13.03 -15.12
N ASP A 225 7.99 -12.32 -15.06
CA ASP A 225 7.76 -11.21 -14.12
C ASP A 225 7.69 -11.68 -12.67
N TYR A 226 7.29 -12.92 -12.41
CA TYR A 226 7.07 -13.43 -11.06
C TYR A 226 8.32 -13.26 -10.19
N LYS A 227 9.49 -13.67 -10.72
CA LYS A 227 10.77 -13.54 -10.03
C LYS A 227 11.19 -12.08 -9.88
N MET A 228 10.92 -11.26 -10.89
CA MET A 228 11.25 -9.84 -10.84
C MET A 228 10.43 -9.12 -9.77
N ILE A 229 9.13 -9.37 -9.69
CA ILE A 229 8.24 -8.79 -8.66
C ILE A 229 8.65 -9.26 -7.26
N GLN A 230 8.98 -10.55 -7.09
CA GLN A 230 9.51 -11.06 -5.81
C GLN A 230 10.77 -10.32 -5.37
N GLU A 231 11.71 -10.10 -6.30
CA GLU A 231 12.92 -9.35 -6.02
C GLU A 231 12.62 -7.87 -5.73
N SER A 232 11.68 -7.24 -6.46
CA SER A 232 11.21 -5.88 -6.15
C SER A 232 10.71 -5.80 -4.71
N ILE A 233 9.83 -6.72 -4.30
CA ILE A 233 9.29 -6.78 -2.93
C ILE A 233 10.42 -6.91 -1.91
N ARG A 234 11.41 -7.79 -2.15
CA ARG A 234 12.55 -8.00 -1.26
C ARG A 234 13.39 -6.73 -1.09
N GLN A 235 13.61 -5.97 -2.17
CA GLN A 235 14.36 -4.70 -2.12
C GLN A 235 13.58 -3.60 -1.38
N ILE A 236 12.25 -3.54 -1.56
CA ILE A 236 11.39 -2.65 -0.78
C ILE A 236 11.40 -3.02 0.70
N GLU A 237 11.28 -4.30 1.04
CA GLU A 237 11.39 -4.78 2.43
C GLU A 237 12.75 -4.44 3.05
N SER A 238 13.84 -4.59 2.30
CA SER A 238 15.17 -4.15 2.76
C SER A 238 15.22 -2.66 3.06
N SER A 239 14.57 -1.83 2.24
CA SER A 239 14.49 -0.37 2.46
C SER A 239 13.64 -0.03 3.68
N ILE A 240 12.49 -0.70 3.87
CA ILE A 240 11.64 -0.55 5.06
C ILE A 240 12.41 -0.90 6.33
N ASN A 241 13.10 -2.04 6.34
CA ASN A 241 13.89 -2.47 7.49
C ASN A 241 15.02 -1.49 7.81
N HIS A 242 15.67 -0.94 6.78
CA HIS A 242 16.68 0.09 6.98
C HIS A 242 16.10 1.37 7.58
N ILE A 243 14.96 1.85 7.08
CA ILE A 243 14.25 3.02 7.63
C ILE A 243 13.91 2.78 9.11
N ASN A 244 13.33 1.62 9.43
CA ASN A 244 12.96 1.29 10.81
C ASN A 244 14.18 1.22 11.73
N SER A 245 15.26 0.58 11.30
CA SER A 245 16.51 0.49 12.07
C SER A 245 17.08 1.87 12.37
N VAL A 246 17.13 2.77 11.39
CA VAL A 246 17.64 4.14 11.58
C VAL A 246 16.80 4.93 12.59
N VAL A 247 15.47 4.79 12.53
CA VAL A 247 14.56 5.42 13.50
C VAL A 247 14.73 4.82 14.91
N GLU A 248 14.86 3.49 15.01
CA GLU A 248 15.08 2.81 16.30
C GLU A 248 16.42 3.21 16.94
N ASP A 249 17.50 3.24 16.16
CA ASP A 249 18.82 3.67 16.61
C ASP A 249 18.80 5.11 17.13
N GLN A 250 18.06 5.99 16.46
CA GLN A 250 17.85 7.36 16.93
C GLN A 250 17.18 7.41 18.29
N GLU A 251 16.10 6.65 18.49
CA GLU A 251 15.40 6.60 19.78
C GLU A 251 16.31 6.05 20.89
N ASN A 252 17.11 5.03 20.58
CA ASN A 252 18.06 4.44 21.52
C ASN A 252 19.16 5.42 21.93
N ILE A 253 19.71 6.18 20.97
CA ILE A 253 20.69 7.25 21.24
C ILE A 253 20.07 8.33 22.13
N GLN A 254 18.83 8.77 21.84
CA GLN A 254 18.13 9.76 22.66
C GLN A 254 17.88 9.26 24.09
N ARG A 255 17.49 8.00 24.26
CA ARG A 255 17.34 7.37 25.59
C ARG A 255 18.66 7.36 26.35
N MET A 256 19.76 6.99 25.70
CA MET A 256 21.10 6.95 26.31
C MET A 256 21.55 8.35 26.76
N LEU A 257 21.37 9.38 25.93
CA LEU A 257 21.70 10.77 26.28
C LEU A 257 20.89 11.27 27.48
N ASN A 258 19.59 10.93 27.55
CA ASN A 258 18.76 11.29 28.69
C ASN A 258 19.24 10.64 29.99
N ILE A 259 19.68 9.37 29.93
CA ILE A 259 20.29 8.68 31.07
C ILE A 259 21.60 9.37 31.47
N GLN A 260 22.48 9.64 30.51
CA GLN A 260 23.75 10.32 30.78
C GLN A 260 23.53 11.69 31.43
N ASN A 261 22.61 12.51 30.91
CA ASN A 261 22.27 13.82 31.47
C ASN A 261 21.67 13.71 32.88
N SER A 262 20.90 12.64 33.15
CA SER A 262 20.34 12.37 34.49
C SER A 262 21.41 11.97 35.52
N LEU A 263 22.55 11.42 35.06
CA LEU A 263 23.71 11.07 35.88
C LEU A 263 24.70 12.24 36.01
N SER A 264 24.76 13.14 35.01
CA SER A 264 25.65 14.31 34.94
C SER A 264 25.18 15.47 35.84
N GLY A 265 25.04 15.18 37.13
CA GLY A 265 24.52 16.10 38.15
C GLY A 265 24.17 15.42 39.47
N ARG A 266 24.18 14.09 39.51
CA ARG A 266 24.06 13.29 40.72
C ARG A 266 25.29 12.41 40.78
N ILE A 267 26.21 12.68 41.72
CA ILE A 267 27.21 11.67 42.09
C ILE A 267 26.41 10.41 42.41
N PRO A 268 26.56 9.31 41.65
CA PRO A 268 25.80 8.12 41.94
C PRO A 268 26.28 7.63 43.31
N ASN A 269 25.44 7.77 44.34
CA ASN A 269 25.65 7.11 45.64
C ASN A 269 25.40 5.60 45.46
N ILE A 270 26.24 4.96 44.63
CA ILE A 270 26.10 3.54 44.31
C ILE A 270 26.77 2.67 45.37
N MET A 271 27.62 3.22 46.24
CA MET A 271 28.06 2.50 47.45
C MET A 271 28.43 3.48 48.56
N ARG A 272 27.46 3.90 49.39
CA ARG A 272 27.82 4.23 50.79
C ARG A 272 28.09 2.89 51.46
N ASN A 273 29.35 2.48 51.41
CA ASN A 273 29.84 1.21 51.90
C ASN A 273 29.50 1.08 53.40
N VAL A 274 28.38 0.41 53.72
CA VAL A 274 28.07 -0.03 55.08
C VAL A 274 28.95 -1.25 55.35
N ARG A 275 30.23 -1.02 55.65
CA ARG A 275 31.16 -1.91 56.38
C ARG A 275 32.61 -1.44 56.22
N LEU A 276 32.99 -0.36 56.89
CA LEU A 276 34.40 -0.13 57.27
C LEU A 276 34.53 0.65 58.59
N GLU A 277 33.68 0.38 59.58
CA GLU A 277 33.97 0.76 60.97
C GLU A 277 33.61 -0.38 61.92
N THR A 278 34.55 -1.31 62.09
CA THR A 278 34.95 -1.89 63.40
C THR A 278 36.06 -2.92 63.18
N PHE A 279 37.22 -2.43 62.75
CA PHE A 279 38.49 -3.04 63.10
C PHE A 279 39.49 -1.92 63.35
N TYR A 280 39.36 -1.26 64.49
CA TYR A 280 40.48 -0.69 65.24
C TYR A 280 40.04 -0.53 66.70
N ASN A 281 40.43 -1.52 67.49
CA ASN A 281 40.97 -1.47 68.85
C ASN A 281 40.09 -0.99 70.03
N LEU A 282 40.04 -1.89 71.03
CA LEU A 282 40.28 -1.69 72.48
C LEU A 282 39.68 -0.43 73.14
#